data_AF-A0A7J9R135-F1
#
_entry.id   AF-A0A7J9R135-F1
#
_cell.length_a   1.000
_cell.length_b   1.000
_cell.length_c   1.000
_cell.angle_alpha   90.00
_cell.angle_beta   90.00
_cell.angle_gamma   90.00
#
_symmetry.space_group_name_H-M   'P 1'
#
loop_
_entity.id
_entity.type
_entity.pdbx_description
1 polymer ?
#
loop_
_entity_poly.entity_id
_entity_poly.type
_entity_poly.pdbx_seq_one_letter_code
_entity_poly.pdbx_strand_id
1 'polypeptide(L)' 'LQIPFIAKNQIVLFMYSKDIFSMDDLTHKVRGIKNIKSADLFIPKKITFLNEWIELAIEELKKSPTLHLVYQTN' A
#
# COMPACT_ATOMS: atom_id res chain seq x y z
N LEU A 1 8.49 -7.71 14.69
CA LEU A 1 8.02 -6.55 15.46
C LEU A 1 7.45 -5.54 14.48
N GLN A 2 6.22 -5.06 14.69
CA GLN A 2 5.66 -3.96 13.87
C GLN A 2 6.35 -2.66 14.29
N ILE A 3 6.83 -1.88 13.31
CA ILE A 3 7.58 -0.65 13.55
C ILE A 3 6.60 0.52 13.45
N PRO A 4 6.30 1.23 14.56
CA PRO A 4 5.48 2.43 14.49
C PRO A 4 6.26 3.55 13.78
N PHE A 5 5.55 4.43 13.09
CA PHE A 5 6.13 5.64 12.51
C PHE A 5 5.39 6.89 12.95
N ILE A 6 6.09 8.03 12.92
CA ILE A 6 5.56 9.32 13.35
C ILE A 6 5.08 10.10 12.14
N ALA A 7 3.82 10.53 12.15
CA ALA A 7 3.23 11.36 11.10
C ALA A 7 2.54 12.58 11.72
N LYS A 8 3.03 13.80 11.43
CA LYS A 8 2.39 15.08 11.78
C LYS A 8 1.77 15.10 13.21
N ASN A 9 2.51 14.61 14.21
CA ASN A 9 2.12 14.50 15.64
C ASN A 9 1.21 13.32 16.02
N GLN A 10 1.16 12.26 15.22
CA GLN A 10 0.45 11.02 15.53
C GLN A 10 1.40 9.84 15.36
N ILE A 11 1.25 8.83 16.22
CA ILE A 11 1.94 7.55 16.07
C ILE A 11 1.01 6.66 15.26
N VAL A 12 1.52 6.18 14.12
CA VAL A 12 0.78 5.27 13.24
C VAL A 12 1.45 3.90 13.29
N LEU A 13 0.63 2.87 13.47
CA LEU A 13 1.06 1.48 13.52
C LEU A 13 0.38 0.70 12.39
N PHE A 14 1.17 0.10 11.51
CA PHE A 14 0.65 -0.81 10.50
C PHE A 14 0.50 -2.21 11.09
N MET A 15 -0.73 -2.69 11.11
CA MET A 15 -1.08 -4.03 11.54
C MET A 15 -1.39 -4.90 10.32
N TYR A 16 -0.96 -6.16 10.38
CA TYR A 16 -1.19 -7.14 9.33
C TYR A 16 -1.88 -8.36 9.93
N SER A 17 -2.80 -8.93 9.15
CA SER A 17 -3.51 -10.17 9.48
C SER A 17 -3.31 -11.18 8.35
N LYS A 18 -3.49 -12.46 8.67
CA LYS A 18 -3.46 -13.54 7.67
C LYS A 18 -4.74 -13.61 6.83
N ASP A 19 -5.84 -13.13 7.39
CA ASP A 19 -7.16 -13.17 6.76
C ASP A 19 -7.93 -11.87 6.99
N ILE A 20 -8.88 -11.61 6.07
CA ILE A 20 -9.66 -10.37 6.01
C ILE A 20 -10.62 -10.27 7.21
N PHE A 21 -11.21 -11.39 7.63
CA PHE A 21 -12.17 -11.41 8.75
C PHE A 21 -11.50 -11.03 10.07
N SER A 22 -10.33 -11.60 10.35
CA SER A 22 -9.50 -11.24 11.50
C SER A 22 -9.03 -9.78 11.44
N MET A 23 -8.80 -9.24 10.24
CA MET A 23 -8.41 -7.83 10.10
C MET A 23 -9.59 -6.88 10.40
N ASP A 24 -10.80 -7.26 10.01
CA ASP A 24 -12.02 -6.52 10.33
C ASP A 24 -12.33 -6.56 11.84
N ASP A 25 -12.30 -7.74 12.45
CA ASP A 25 -12.51 -7.91 13.90
C ASP A 25 -11.46 -7.14 14.72
N LEU A 26 -10.19 -7.18 14.30
CA LEU A 26 -9.13 -6.38 14.91
C LEU A 26 -9.39 -4.87 14.79
N THR A 27 -9.83 -4.41 13.62
CA THR A 27 -10.14 -2.98 13.39
C THR A 27 -11.28 -2.52 14.29
N HIS A 28 -12.32 -3.34 14.44
CA HIS A 28 -13.43 -3.04 15.34
C HIS A 28 -12.96 -2.95 16.80
N LYS A 29 -12.18 -3.93 17.28
CA LYS A 29 -11.65 -3.93 18.65
C LYS A 29 -10.77 -2.72 18.93
N VAL A 30 -9.90 -2.35 17.99
CA VAL A 30 -8.95 -1.24 18.12
C VAL A 30 -9.68 0.10 18.18
N ARG A 31 -10.79 0.29 17.46
CA ARG A 31 -11.61 1.50 17.56
C ARG A 31 -12.18 1.75 18.97
N GLY A 32 -12.36 0.70 19.77
CA GLY A 32 -12.87 0.80 21.14
C GLY A 32 -11.81 1.16 22.20
N ILE A 33 -10.53 1.17 21.85
CA ILE A 33 -9.44 1.41 22.82
C ILE A 33 -9.27 2.92 23.05
N LYS A 34 -9.20 3.33 24.32
CA LYS A 34 -8.97 4.73 24.70
C LYS A 34 -7.63 5.23 24.14
N ASN A 35 -7.61 6.47 23.65
CA ASN A 35 -6.48 7.15 23.03
C ASN A 35 -6.12 6.69 21.61
N ILE A 36 -6.96 5.89 20.96
CA ILE A 36 -6.86 5.63 19.52
C ILE A 36 -7.71 6.66 18.79
N LYS A 37 -7.08 7.42 17.89
CA LYS A 37 -7.76 8.49 17.15
C LYS A 37 -8.57 7.95 15.98
N SER A 38 -8.01 6.99 15.25
CA SER A 38 -8.65 6.30 14.13
C SER A 38 -8.04 4.92 13.96
N ALA A 39 -8.80 4.01 13.38
CA ALA A 39 -8.30 2.76 12.83
C ALA A 39 -8.97 2.54 11.48
N ASP A 40 -8.15 2.50 10.43
CA ASP A 40 -8.57 2.41 9.04
C ASP A 40 -8.21 1.03 8.47
N LEU A 41 -9.21 0.37 7.90
CA LEU A 41 -9.06 -0.94 7.29
C LEU A 41 -8.66 -0.77 5.82
N PHE A 42 -7.45 -1.19 5.48
CA PHE A 42 -6.97 -1.18 4.09
C PHE A 42 -7.10 -2.57 3.47
N ILE A 43 -8.08 -2.74 2.56
CA ILE A 43 -8.21 -3.95 1.75
C ILE A 43 -7.87 -3.58 0.30
N PRO A 44 -6.77 -4.11 -0.26
CA PRO A 44 -6.44 -3.86 -1.66
C PRO A 44 -7.50 -4.48 -2.58
N LYS A 45 -8.04 -3.70 -3.52
CA LYS A 45 -9.02 -4.20 -4.51
C LYS A 45 -8.39 -5.15 -5.53
N LYS A 46 -7.09 -4.98 -5.81
CA LYS A 46 -6.28 -5.83 -6.68
C LYS A 46 -4.86 -5.88 -6.10
N ILE A 47 -4.26 -7.06 -6.10
CA ILE A 47 -2.84 -7.24 -5.79
C ILE A 47 -2.17 -7.57 -7.12
N THR A 48 -1.32 -6.66 -7.60
CA THR A 48 -0.50 -6.92 -8.79
C THR A 48 0.82 -7.51 -8.30
N PHE A 49 1.21 -8.67 -8.81
CA PHE A 49 2.52 -9.24 -8.49
C PHE A 49 3.63 -8.40 -9.09
N LEU A 50 4.83 -8.44 -8.50
CA LEU A 50 5.95 -7.62 -8.95
C LEU A 50 6.21 -7.76 -10.46
N ASN A 51 6.14 -8.98 -10.99
CA ASN A 51 6.37 -9.26 -12.41
C ASN A 51 5.30 -8.61 -13.29
N GLU A 52 4.02 -8.82 -12.97
CA GLU A 52 2.90 -8.20 -13.70
C GLU A 52 2.94 -6.67 -13.59
N TRP A 53 3.35 -6.13 -12.45
CA TRP A 53 3.48 -4.68 -12.26
C TRP A 53 4.59 -4.11 -13.13
N ILE A 54 5.74 -4.78 -13.21
CA ILE A 54 6.85 -4.40 -14.10
C ILE A 54 6.41 -4.46 -15.56
N GLU A 55 5.73 -5.53 -15.97
CA GLU A 55 5.22 -5.67 -17.35
C GLU A 55 4.25 -4.55 -17.72
N LEU A 56 3.26 -4.27 -16.87
CA LEU A 56 2.30 -3.19 -17.06
C LEU A 56 2.98 -1.81 -17.08
N ALA A 57 3.93 -1.57 -16.17
CA ALA A 57 4.68 -0.32 -16.12
C ALA A 57 5.50 -0.11 -17.41
N ILE A 58 6.13 -1.16 -17.95
CA ILE A 58 6.85 -1.10 -19.23
C ILE A 58 5.88 -0.84 -20.39
N GLU A 59 4.71 -1.49 -20.38
CA GLU A 59 3.70 -1.29 -21.42
C GLU A 59 3.13 0.14 -21.42
N GLU A 60 2.83 0.70 -20.24
CA GLU A 60 2.41 2.08 -20.07
C GLU A 60 3.50 3.06 -20.49
N LEU A 61 4.76 2.77 -20.15
CA LEU A 61 5.92 3.56 -20.55
C LEU A 61 6.03 3.66 -22.08
N LYS A 62 5.87 2.54 -22.79
CA LYS A 62 5.92 2.47 -24.26
C LYS A 62 4.79 3.25 -24.95
N LYS A 63 3.63 3.35 -24.29
CA LYS A 63 2.47 4.11 -24.79
C LYS A 63 2.59 5.61 -24.53
N SER A 64 3.49 6.03 -23.63
CA SER A 64 3.68 7.43 -23.30
C SER A 64 4.36 8.18 -24.46
N PRO A 65 3.73 9.24 -25.00
CA PRO A 65 4.31 10.04 -26.09
C PRO A 65 5.49 10.91 -25.63
N THR A 66 5.73 11.03 -24.32
CA THR A 66 6.76 11.92 -23.75
C THR A 66 8.02 11.20 -23.28
N LEU A 67 8.04 9.86 -23.26
CA LEU A 67 9.24 9.12 -22.84
C LEU A 67 9.87 8.35 -24.00
N HIS A 68 10.38 9.11 -24.96
CA HIS A 68 11.36 8.60 -25.91
C HIS A 68 12.72 8.49 -25.22
N LEU A 69 12.94 7.44 -24.43
CA LEU A 69 14.31 6.96 -24.19
C LEU A 69 14.80 6.24 -25.45
N VAL A 70 14.84 6.95 -26.57
CA VAL A 70 15.57 6.50 -27.75
C VAL A 70 17.02 6.73 -27.37
N TYR A 71 17.65 5.70 -26.83
CA TYR A 71 19.10 5.68 -26.65
C TYR A 71 19.69 5.79 -28.05
N GLN A 72 19.99 7.02 -28.48
CA GLN A 72 20.69 7.28 -29.73
C GLN A 72 22.15 6.89 -29.52
N THR A 73 22.43 5.59 -29.60
CA THR A 73 23.79 5.12 -29.89
C THR A 73 23.97 5.12 -31.39
N ASN A 74 24.85 6.03 -31.84
CA ASN A 74 25.43 6.28 -33.17
C ASN A 74 25.08 5.29 -34.29
#